data_AF-A0A238BPJ4-F1
#
_entry.id   AF-A0A238BPJ4-F1
#
_cell.length_a   1.000
_cell.length_b   1.000
_cell.length_c   1.000
_cell.angle_alpha   90.00
_cell.angle_beta   90.00
_cell.angle_gamma   90.00
#
_symmetry.space_group_name_H-M   'P 1'
#
loop_
_entity.id
_entity.type
_entity.pdbx_description
1 polymer ?
#
loop_
_entity_poly.entity_id
_entity_poly.type
_entity_poly.pdbx_seq_one_letter_code
_entity_poly.pdbx_strand_id
1 'polypeptide(L)'
;MPFTGGAHAYFISDGTVYSIYRCILLKNEIISRNLFQRPLDCVILLLSAGHFCGGIFKNHELVTNKSFHRYVIRAKQGTTQSASDARGSAAKSAGASEEKDLGQQEIMVNLLSKVDAQALYSCIRLNSISKLHQLFESNKERKEDFLKYIREMRFPPASSTFLHIVARRGTVEILEELLLLGCDPAVKDDEGKVPYQVAQNRTVRQAFSKFRFQHPDAFNWNVSQIPELAVMSEEQLRKEVEKKRIQREKKKERLKAKKIAEHQERIEQEQRQKYLALSDREKRALAAERRLAASLQRRCQIVENDGSRCFKCATVLPVTHFEYCDNHFCSLACLQQHRQEHSPQLV
;
A
#
# COMPACT_ATOMS: atom_id res chain seq x y z
N MET A 1 -37.66 -33.11 -19.22
CA MET A 1 -36.26 -32.64 -19.33
C MET A 1 -36.01 -31.67 -18.17
N PRO A 2 -35.15 -31.96 -17.18
CA PRO A 2 -34.94 -31.04 -16.07
C PRO A 2 -34.00 -29.90 -16.50
N PHE A 3 -34.35 -28.68 -16.12
CA PHE A 3 -33.64 -27.43 -16.41
C PHE A 3 -32.17 -27.47 -15.93
N THR A 4 -31.22 -27.59 -16.85
CA THR A 4 -29.78 -27.58 -16.60
C THR A 4 -29.16 -26.19 -16.82
N GLY A 5 -29.65 -25.16 -16.11
CA GLY A 5 -29.12 -23.79 -16.30
C GLY A 5 -29.24 -22.81 -15.12
N GLY A 6 -29.79 -23.21 -13.97
CA GLY A 6 -30.01 -22.30 -12.84
C GLY A 6 -28.88 -22.32 -11.79
N ALA A 7 -28.65 -21.20 -11.09
CA ALA A 7 -27.73 -21.10 -9.96
C ALA A 7 -28.14 -21.96 -8.75
N HIS A 8 -29.40 -22.39 -8.71
CA HIS A 8 -29.99 -23.20 -7.66
C HIS A 8 -30.30 -24.62 -8.13
N ALA A 9 -30.23 -25.55 -7.18
CA ALA A 9 -30.83 -26.88 -7.27
C ALA A 9 -32.01 -26.94 -6.29
N TYR A 10 -33.07 -27.63 -6.67
CA TYR A 10 -34.32 -27.70 -5.91
C TYR A 10 -34.56 -29.14 -5.43
N PHE A 11 -35.13 -29.28 -4.25
CA PHE A 11 -35.51 -30.57 -3.66
C PHE A 11 -36.77 -30.43 -2.82
N ILE A 12 -37.48 -31.53 -2.59
CA ILE A 12 -38.72 -31.56 -1.81
C ILE A 12 -38.44 -32.29 -0.49
N SER A 13 -38.84 -31.69 0.63
CA SER A 13 -38.90 -32.33 1.95
C SER A 13 -40.22 -31.98 2.61
N ASP A 14 -40.93 -32.98 3.14
CA ASP A 14 -42.18 -32.79 3.90
C ASP A 14 -43.23 -31.94 3.15
N GLY A 15 -43.37 -32.18 1.84
CA GLY A 15 -44.31 -31.45 0.97
C GLY A 15 -43.89 -30.01 0.63
N THR A 16 -42.75 -29.54 1.14
CA THR A 16 -42.22 -28.20 0.89
C THR A 16 -41.05 -28.24 -0.09
N VAL A 17 -41.03 -27.29 -1.04
CA VAL A 17 -39.93 -27.14 -2.02
C VAL A 17 -38.84 -26.25 -1.42
N TYR A 18 -37.63 -26.78 -1.33
CA TYR A 18 -36.43 -26.07 -0.89
C TYR A 18 -35.47 -25.84 -2.06
N SER A 19 -34.61 -24.84 -1.92
CA SER A 19 -33.53 -24.57 -2.88
C SER A 19 -32.18 -24.46 -2.18
N ILE A 20 -31.13 -24.89 -2.88
CA ILE A 20 -29.74 -24.75 -2.44
C ILE A 20 -28.91 -24.23 -3.61
N TYR A 21 -27.91 -23.39 -3.33
CA TYR A 21 -26.97 -22.93 -4.36
C TYR A 21 -26.15 -24.10 -4.89
N ARG A 22 -26.07 -24.24 -6.22
CA ARG A 22 -25.31 -25.33 -6.86
C ARG A 22 -23.83 -25.30 -6.55
N CYS A 23 -23.26 -24.12 -6.26
CA CYS A 23 -21.85 -23.99 -5.88
C CYS A 23 -21.49 -24.65 -4.54
N ILE A 24 -22.48 -25.04 -3.73
CA ILE A 24 -22.29 -25.77 -2.47
C ILE A 24 -22.15 -27.30 -2.73
N LEU A 25 -22.65 -27.77 -3.88
CA LEU A 25 -22.64 -29.18 -4.27
C LEU A 25 -21.31 -29.53 -4.95
N LEU A 26 -20.75 -30.70 -4.62
CA LEU A 26 -19.62 -31.26 -5.37
C LEU A 26 -20.08 -31.67 -6.78
N LYS A 27 -19.12 -31.85 -7.70
CA LYS A 27 -19.43 -32.23 -9.08
C LYS A 27 -20.21 -33.55 -9.09
N ASN A 28 -21.42 -33.52 -9.66
CA ASN A 28 -22.36 -34.64 -9.72
C ASN A 28 -22.92 -35.12 -8.35
N GLU A 29 -22.80 -34.32 -7.29
CA GLU A 29 -23.39 -34.65 -5.98
C GLU A 29 -24.92 -34.46 -6.03
N ILE A 30 -25.65 -35.46 -5.52
CA ILE A 30 -27.11 -35.45 -5.43
C ILE A 30 -27.51 -34.97 -4.03
N ILE A 31 -28.55 -34.15 -3.94
CA ILE A 31 -29.07 -33.65 -2.67
C ILE A 31 -29.61 -34.83 -1.85
N SER A 32 -28.99 -35.09 -0.71
CA SER A 32 -29.33 -36.18 0.21
C SER A 32 -29.31 -35.70 1.66
N ARG A 33 -29.86 -36.46 2.60
CA ARG A 33 -29.80 -36.09 4.04
C ARG A 33 -28.36 -35.95 4.55
N ASN A 34 -27.44 -36.75 4.03
CA ASN A 34 -26.02 -36.72 4.41
C ASN A 34 -25.32 -35.42 3.97
N LEU A 35 -25.82 -34.78 2.90
CA LEU A 35 -25.34 -33.46 2.47
C LEU A 35 -25.41 -32.42 3.59
N PHE A 36 -26.48 -32.46 4.39
CA PHE A 36 -26.72 -31.49 5.47
C PHE A 36 -25.99 -31.87 6.78
N GLN A 37 -25.47 -33.10 6.86
CA GLN A 37 -24.68 -33.56 8.01
C GLN A 37 -23.19 -33.29 7.81
N ARG A 38 -22.73 -33.08 6.56
CA ARG A 38 -21.31 -32.79 6.31
C ARG A 38 -20.95 -31.38 6.81
N PRO A 39 -19.83 -31.22 7.54
CA PRO A 39 -19.35 -29.90 7.88
C PRO A 39 -18.99 -29.11 6.62
N LEU A 40 -19.45 -27.86 6.55
CA LEU A 40 -19.08 -26.95 5.46
C LEU A 40 -17.72 -26.32 5.75
N ASP A 41 -16.66 -27.05 5.44
CA ASP A 41 -15.30 -26.52 5.49
C ASP A 41 -15.08 -25.64 4.25
N CYS A 42 -14.96 -24.33 4.45
CA CYS A 42 -14.87 -23.39 3.34
C CYS A 42 -13.98 -22.17 3.66
N VAL A 43 -13.57 -21.47 2.61
CA VAL A 43 -12.89 -20.19 2.73
C VAL A 43 -13.75 -19.13 2.06
N ILE A 44 -14.08 -18.08 2.79
CA ILE A 44 -14.84 -16.93 2.27
C ILE A 44 -13.84 -15.79 2.06
N LEU A 45 -13.72 -15.33 0.82
CA LEU A 45 -12.85 -14.20 0.44
C LEU A 45 -13.69 -13.09 -0.21
N LEU A 46 -13.58 -11.89 0.33
CA LEU A 46 -14.24 -10.68 -0.14
C LEU A 46 -13.17 -9.65 -0.54
N LEU A 47 -13.27 -9.14 -1.75
CA LEU A 47 -12.40 -8.09 -2.28
C LEU A 47 -13.25 -6.99 -2.92
N SER A 48 -13.11 -5.75 -2.45
CA SER A 48 -13.78 -4.59 -3.04
C SER A 48 -12.95 -3.33 -2.85
N ALA A 49 -12.60 -2.64 -3.95
CA ALA A 49 -11.98 -1.30 -3.95
C ALA A 49 -10.81 -1.09 -2.95
N GLY A 50 -9.94 -2.09 -2.77
CA GLY A 50 -8.81 -2.01 -1.83
C GLY A 50 -9.11 -2.52 -0.42
N HIS A 51 -10.35 -2.90 -0.12
CA HIS A 51 -10.74 -3.67 1.05
C HIS A 51 -10.63 -5.15 0.74
N PHE A 52 -9.95 -5.89 1.61
CA PHE A 52 -9.91 -7.34 1.64
C PHE A 52 -10.45 -7.84 2.98
N CYS A 53 -11.28 -8.87 2.95
CA CYS A 53 -11.68 -9.65 4.10
C CYS A 53 -11.67 -11.14 3.73
N GLY A 54 -10.99 -11.97 4.52
CA GLY A 54 -10.95 -13.41 4.34
C GLY A 54 -11.20 -14.14 5.65
N GLY A 55 -11.91 -15.27 5.60
CA GLY A 55 -12.16 -16.16 6.74
C GLY A 55 -12.07 -17.63 6.33
N ILE A 56 -11.45 -18.46 7.17
CA ILE A 56 -11.39 -19.91 7.04
C ILE A 56 -12.38 -20.51 8.03
N PHE A 57 -13.33 -21.31 7.53
CA PHE A 57 -14.35 -21.99 8.31
C PHE A 57 -14.09 -23.49 8.30
N LYS A 58 -14.16 -24.12 9.48
CA LYS A 58 -14.06 -25.56 9.65
C LYS A 58 -15.13 -26.00 10.64
N ASN A 59 -15.86 -27.08 10.34
CA ASN A 59 -16.94 -27.57 11.20
C ASN A 59 -17.98 -26.51 11.59
N HIS A 60 -18.31 -25.61 10.66
CA HIS A 60 -19.20 -24.45 10.87
C HIS A 60 -18.67 -23.36 11.81
N GLU A 61 -17.41 -23.46 12.27
CA GLU A 61 -16.77 -22.45 13.10
C GLU A 61 -15.69 -21.67 12.34
N LEU A 62 -15.54 -20.39 12.68
CA LEU A 62 -14.49 -19.54 12.12
C LEU A 62 -13.15 -19.88 12.78
N VAL A 63 -12.23 -20.48 12.03
CA VAL A 63 -10.89 -20.84 12.52
C VAL A 63 -9.99 -19.62 12.56
N THR A 64 -9.96 -18.83 11.49
CA THR A 64 -9.14 -17.62 11.41
C THR A 64 -9.72 -16.65 10.40
N ASN A 65 -9.47 -15.36 10.62
CA ASN A 65 -9.83 -14.31 9.68
C ASN A 65 -8.69 -13.29 9.49
N LYS A 66 -8.72 -12.60 8.36
CA LYS A 66 -7.86 -11.47 8.09
C LYS A 66 -8.61 -10.43 7.28
N SER A 67 -8.64 -9.20 7.78
CA SER A 67 -9.08 -8.04 7.02
C SER A 67 -7.94 -7.05 6.89
N PHE A 68 -7.84 -6.42 5.72
CA PHE A 68 -6.96 -5.27 5.51
C PHE A 68 -7.57 -4.33 4.49
N HIS A 69 -7.27 -3.05 4.64
CA HIS A 69 -7.68 -2.02 3.71
C HIS A 69 -6.43 -1.28 3.23
N ARG A 70 -6.27 -1.19 1.91
CA ARG A 70 -5.26 -0.37 1.26
C ARG A 70 -5.98 0.60 0.34
N TYR A 71 -5.92 1.89 0.67
CA TYR A 71 -6.41 2.95 -0.20
C TYR A 71 -5.81 2.77 -1.60
N VAL A 72 -6.66 2.40 -2.57
CA VAL A 72 -6.29 2.45 -3.98
C VAL A 72 -6.45 3.90 -4.39
N ILE A 73 -5.36 4.67 -4.33
CA ILE A 73 -5.36 6.01 -4.92
C ILE A 73 -5.62 5.79 -6.42
N ARG A 74 -6.80 6.18 -6.91
CA ARG A 74 -7.01 6.39 -8.35
C ARG A 74 -6.05 7.50 -8.76
N ALA A 75 -4.85 7.14 -9.18
CA ALA A 75 -3.94 8.07 -9.82
C ALA A 75 -4.59 8.52 -11.13
N LYS A 76 -5.29 9.67 -11.08
CA LYS A 76 -5.62 10.56 -12.22
C LYS A 76 -5.84 9.87 -13.59
N GLN A 77 -6.84 9.00 -13.71
CA GLN A 77 -7.30 8.46 -15.01
C GLN A 77 -8.63 9.07 -15.46
N GLY A 78 -8.95 10.29 -15.03
CA GLY A 78 -10.18 11.00 -15.40
C GLY A 78 -10.10 11.84 -16.67
N THR A 79 -8.94 11.91 -17.34
CA THR A 79 -8.74 12.84 -18.49
C THR A 79 -8.20 12.15 -19.74
N THR A 80 -8.04 10.83 -19.75
CA THR A 80 -7.53 10.10 -20.92
C THR A 80 -8.60 9.69 -21.92
N GLN A 81 -9.89 9.73 -21.54
CA GLN A 81 -10.97 9.38 -22.46
C GLN A 81 -11.19 10.47 -23.51
N SER A 82 -11.23 11.75 -23.10
CA SER A 82 -11.36 12.89 -24.00
C SER A 82 -10.14 13.17 -24.89
N ALA A 83 -8.97 12.61 -24.55
CA ALA A 83 -7.75 12.69 -25.37
C ALA A 83 -7.58 11.51 -26.35
N SER A 84 -8.37 10.44 -26.20
CA SER A 84 -8.32 9.27 -27.08
C SER A 84 -9.21 9.44 -28.31
N ASP A 85 -10.32 10.18 -28.20
CA ASP A 85 -11.25 10.42 -29.31
C ASP A 85 -10.65 11.34 -30.39
N ALA A 86 -9.60 12.08 -30.07
CA ALA A 86 -8.87 12.95 -31.01
C ALA A 86 -7.82 12.21 -31.85
N ARG A 87 -7.52 10.93 -31.55
CA ARG A 87 -6.59 10.11 -32.32
C ARG A 87 -7.37 9.08 -33.11
N GLY A 88 -7.78 9.48 -34.31
CA GLY A 88 -8.34 8.57 -35.30
C GLY A 88 -7.37 7.44 -35.62
N SER A 89 -7.51 6.30 -34.94
CA SER A 89 -7.00 5.02 -35.41
C SER A 89 -8.19 4.07 -35.53
N ALA A 90 -8.38 3.48 -36.72
CA ALA A 90 -9.38 2.45 -36.94
C ALA A 90 -9.32 1.40 -35.83
N ALA A 91 -10.46 1.16 -35.17
CA ALA A 91 -10.58 0.15 -34.14
C ALA A 91 -10.25 -1.22 -34.74
N LYS A 92 -9.12 -1.81 -34.33
CA LYS A 92 -8.85 -3.23 -34.59
C LYS A 92 -9.82 -4.02 -33.72
N SER A 93 -10.66 -4.84 -34.35
CA SER A 93 -11.66 -5.66 -33.69
C SER A 93 -11.04 -6.63 -32.69
N ALA A 94 -11.38 -6.52 -31.41
CA ALA A 94 -10.91 -7.38 -30.32
C ALA A 94 -11.10 -8.89 -30.58
N GLY A 95 -12.16 -9.27 -31.30
CA GLY A 95 -12.45 -10.68 -31.59
C GLY A 95 -11.39 -11.41 -32.43
N ALA A 96 -10.67 -10.73 -33.33
CA ALA A 96 -9.67 -11.38 -34.19
C ALA A 96 -8.34 -11.67 -33.45
N SER A 97 -8.08 -10.95 -32.36
CA SER A 97 -6.94 -11.15 -31.46
C SER A 97 -7.23 -12.29 -30.49
N GLU A 98 -8.42 -12.27 -29.89
CA GLU A 98 -8.86 -13.25 -28.89
C GLU A 98 -8.96 -14.66 -29.49
N GLU A 99 -9.47 -14.83 -30.72
CA GLU A 99 -9.55 -16.14 -31.38
C GLU A 99 -8.18 -16.78 -31.67
N LYS A 100 -7.17 -15.96 -32.02
CA LYS A 100 -5.80 -16.46 -32.24
C LYS A 100 -5.12 -16.85 -30.94
N ASP A 101 -5.30 -16.05 -29.88
CA ASP A 101 -4.68 -16.30 -28.58
C ASP A 101 -5.32 -17.48 -27.84
N LEU A 102 -6.64 -17.66 -27.95
CA LEU A 102 -7.34 -18.83 -27.41
C LEU A 102 -6.93 -20.11 -28.14
N GLY A 103 -6.79 -20.09 -29.47
CA GLY A 103 -6.31 -21.22 -30.26
C GLY A 103 -4.86 -21.60 -29.94
N GLN A 104 -3.96 -20.61 -29.80
CA GLN A 104 -2.58 -20.87 -29.36
C GLN A 104 -2.51 -21.41 -27.92
N GLN A 105 -3.38 -20.92 -27.03
CA GLN A 105 -3.48 -21.46 -25.67
C GLN A 105 -3.95 -22.91 -25.64
N GLU A 106 -4.98 -23.29 -26.39
CA GLU A 106 -5.43 -24.70 -26.41
C GLU A 106 -4.30 -25.62 -26.89
N ILE A 107 -3.54 -25.22 -27.90
CA ILE A 107 -2.39 -25.98 -28.39
C ILE A 107 -1.28 -26.07 -27.33
N MET A 108 -0.97 -24.98 -26.63
CA MET A 108 0.05 -24.96 -25.57
C MET A 108 -0.38 -25.69 -24.29
N VAL A 109 -1.67 -25.63 -23.93
CA VAL A 109 -2.24 -26.35 -22.77
C VAL A 109 -2.28 -27.86 -23.03
N ASN A 110 -2.26 -28.31 -24.29
CA ASN A 110 -2.15 -29.73 -24.62
C ASN A 110 -0.70 -30.27 -24.58
N LEU A 111 0.31 -29.39 -24.56
CA LEU A 111 1.72 -29.77 -24.52
C LEU A 111 2.12 -30.31 -23.13
N LEU A 112 1.57 -29.73 -22.07
CA LEU A 112 1.78 -30.13 -20.69
C LEU A 112 0.48 -30.63 -20.07
N SER A 113 0.56 -31.56 -19.12
CA SER A 113 -0.63 -31.89 -18.34
C SER A 113 -1.07 -30.65 -17.54
N LYS A 114 -2.38 -30.54 -17.23
CA LYS A 114 -2.87 -29.42 -16.40
C LYS A 114 -2.14 -29.32 -15.06
N VAL A 115 -1.73 -30.46 -14.49
CA VAL A 115 -0.98 -30.53 -13.23
C VAL A 115 0.42 -29.96 -13.41
N ASP A 116 1.13 -30.36 -14.47
CA ASP A 116 2.49 -29.89 -14.76
C ASP A 116 2.51 -28.39 -15.06
N ALA A 117 1.58 -27.91 -15.88
CA ALA A 117 1.44 -26.49 -16.21
C ALA A 117 1.16 -25.64 -14.96
N GLN A 118 0.30 -26.12 -14.06
CA GLN A 118 0.03 -25.45 -12.78
C GLN A 118 1.22 -25.47 -11.82
N ALA A 119 1.94 -26.59 -11.73
CA ALA A 119 3.13 -26.73 -10.92
C ALA A 119 4.24 -25.78 -11.41
N LEU A 120 4.48 -25.76 -12.72
CA LEU A 120 5.43 -24.87 -13.38
C LEU A 120 5.08 -23.40 -13.12
N TYR A 121 3.82 -23.01 -13.38
CA TYR A 121 3.35 -21.65 -13.15
C TYR A 121 3.54 -21.23 -11.69
N SER A 122 3.25 -22.12 -10.75
CA SER A 122 3.42 -21.88 -9.32
C SER A 122 4.89 -21.70 -8.94
N CYS A 123 5.80 -22.54 -9.46
CA CYS A 123 7.23 -22.43 -9.21
C CYS A 123 7.78 -21.07 -9.67
N ILE A 124 7.42 -20.64 -10.89
CA ILE A 124 7.86 -19.38 -11.46
C ILE A 124 7.27 -18.20 -10.67
N ARG A 125 5.96 -18.22 -10.42
CA ARG A 125 5.25 -17.13 -9.73
C ARG A 125 5.70 -16.94 -8.28
N LEU A 126 6.16 -18.00 -7.63
CA LEU A 126 6.67 -18.00 -6.25
C LEU A 126 8.19 -17.81 -6.15
N ASN A 127 8.90 -17.55 -7.27
CA ASN A 127 10.36 -17.39 -7.31
C ASN A 127 11.11 -18.58 -6.68
N SER A 128 10.70 -19.81 -7.02
CA SER A 128 11.27 -21.01 -6.43
C SER A 128 12.08 -21.81 -7.46
N ILE A 129 13.32 -21.38 -7.73
CA ILE A 129 14.22 -22.01 -8.72
C ILE A 129 14.47 -23.49 -8.39
N SER A 130 14.73 -23.83 -7.12
CA SER A 130 15.00 -25.21 -6.72
C SER A 130 13.86 -26.15 -7.09
N LYS A 131 12.60 -25.69 -6.96
CA LYS A 131 11.42 -26.47 -7.36
C LYS A 131 11.27 -26.54 -8.87
N LEU A 132 11.63 -25.47 -9.59
CA LEU A 132 11.65 -25.49 -11.06
C LEU A 132 12.66 -26.52 -11.58
N HIS A 133 13.87 -26.53 -11.02
CA HIS A 133 14.90 -27.51 -11.36
C HIS A 133 14.49 -28.93 -10.97
N GLN A 134 13.90 -29.12 -9.80
CA GLN A 134 13.35 -30.42 -9.38
C GLN A 134 12.25 -30.90 -10.34
N LEU A 135 11.40 -30.00 -10.84
CA LEU A 135 10.36 -30.31 -11.80
C LEU A 135 10.94 -30.77 -13.14
N PHE A 136 12.01 -30.11 -13.61
CA PHE A 136 12.75 -30.54 -14.81
C PHE A 136 13.48 -31.87 -14.60
N GLU A 137 14.07 -32.08 -13.43
CA GLU A 137 14.80 -33.30 -13.09
C GLU A 137 13.85 -34.51 -13.01
N SER A 138 12.64 -34.30 -12.50
CA SER A 138 11.61 -35.33 -12.41
C SER A 138 10.95 -35.63 -13.77
N ASN A 139 11.11 -34.74 -14.76
CA ASN A 139 10.50 -34.83 -16.08
C ASN A 139 11.53 -34.69 -17.21
N LYS A 140 12.72 -35.28 -17.07
CA LYS A 140 13.84 -35.13 -18.02
C LYS A 140 13.46 -35.42 -19.46
N GLU A 141 12.69 -36.48 -19.69
CA GLU A 141 12.29 -36.92 -21.04
C GLU A 141 11.41 -35.89 -21.75
N ARG A 142 10.64 -35.12 -21.00
CA ARG A 142 9.73 -34.08 -21.51
C ARG A 142 10.28 -32.67 -21.34
N LYS A 143 11.57 -32.51 -21.03
CA LYS A 143 12.16 -31.21 -20.73
C LYS A 143 11.92 -30.19 -21.85
N GLU A 144 11.98 -30.62 -23.12
CA GLU A 144 11.73 -29.72 -24.25
C GLU A 144 10.29 -29.20 -24.30
N ASP A 145 9.30 -30.02 -23.94
CA ASP A 145 7.90 -29.60 -23.83
C ASP A 145 7.74 -28.48 -22.79
N PHE A 146 8.40 -28.62 -21.63
CA PHE A 146 8.42 -27.59 -20.62
C PHE A 146 9.09 -26.31 -21.11
N LEU A 147 10.25 -26.40 -21.79
CA LEU A 147 10.95 -25.24 -22.31
C LEU A 147 10.13 -24.49 -23.36
N LYS A 148 9.52 -25.24 -24.29
CA LYS A 148 8.63 -24.68 -25.31
C LYS A 148 7.44 -23.97 -24.65
N TYR A 149 6.78 -24.61 -23.69
CA TYR A 149 5.69 -23.99 -22.95
C TYR A 149 6.13 -22.70 -22.25
N ILE A 150 7.30 -22.69 -21.61
CA ILE A 150 7.82 -21.50 -20.91
C ILE A 150 8.06 -20.32 -21.87
N ARG A 151 8.59 -20.59 -23.07
CA ARG A 151 8.92 -19.55 -24.07
C ARG A 151 7.66 -19.01 -24.78
N GLU A 152 6.72 -19.90 -25.10
CA GLU A 152 5.60 -19.59 -25.99
C GLU A 152 4.31 -19.22 -25.25
N MET A 153 4.14 -19.63 -23.99
CA MET A 153 2.88 -19.39 -23.26
C MET A 153 2.53 -17.91 -23.13
N ARG A 154 1.25 -17.60 -23.35
CA ARG A 154 0.64 -16.28 -23.19
C ARG A 154 -0.54 -16.38 -22.24
N PHE A 155 -0.56 -15.55 -21.20
CA PHE A 155 -1.59 -15.59 -20.15
C PHE A 155 -2.63 -14.48 -20.37
N PRO A 156 -3.94 -14.81 -20.41
CA PRO A 156 -5.01 -13.83 -20.57
C PRO A 156 -5.25 -13.07 -19.24
N PRO A 157 -5.88 -11.88 -19.26
CA PRO A 157 -6.49 -11.20 -20.41
C PRO A 157 -5.54 -10.29 -21.19
N ALA A 158 -4.26 -10.19 -20.80
CA ALA A 158 -3.32 -9.22 -21.36
C ALA A 158 -2.22 -9.89 -22.20
N SER A 159 -2.42 -11.13 -22.66
CA SER A 159 -1.42 -11.95 -23.38
C SER A 159 0.00 -11.88 -22.78
N SER A 160 0.09 -11.85 -21.45
CA SER A 160 1.35 -11.64 -20.73
C SER A 160 2.21 -12.91 -20.78
N THR A 161 3.52 -12.77 -20.98
CA THR A 161 4.48 -13.89 -20.86
C THR A 161 4.91 -14.14 -19.42
N PHE A 162 5.64 -15.23 -19.15
CA PHE A 162 6.27 -15.45 -17.85
C PHE A 162 7.21 -14.31 -17.44
N LEU A 163 7.97 -13.73 -18.39
CA LEU A 163 8.82 -12.56 -18.11
C LEU A 163 8.01 -11.34 -17.65
N HIS A 164 6.83 -11.08 -18.23
CA HIS A 164 5.95 -10.00 -17.77
C HIS A 164 5.48 -10.23 -16.32
N ILE A 165 5.08 -11.46 -16.00
CA ILE A 165 4.59 -11.83 -14.67
C ILE A 165 5.69 -11.63 -13.63
N VAL A 166 6.89 -12.14 -13.92
CA VAL A 166 8.08 -12.06 -13.05
C VAL A 166 8.54 -10.61 -12.89
N ALA A 167 8.59 -9.85 -13.98
CA ALA A 167 8.98 -8.44 -13.95
C ALA A 167 8.01 -7.59 -13.10
N ARG A 168 6.70 -7.83 -13.25
CA ARG A 168 5.65 -7.15 -12.46
C ARG A 168 5.68 -7.54 -10.97
N ARG A 169 6.19 -8.74 -10.66
CA ARG A 169 6.34 -9.25 -9.29
C ARG A 169 7.63 -8.84 -8.59
N GLY A 170 8.64 -8.40 -9.33
CA GLY A 170 9.90 -7.96 -8.72
C GLY A 170 10.89 -9.08 -8.40
N THR A 171 10.71 -10.28 -8.95
CA THR A 171 11.50 -11.49 -8.59
C THR A 171 12.71 -11.65 -9.52
N VAL A 172 13.91 -11.35 -9.02
CA VAL A 172 15.14 -11.24 -9.83
C VAL A 172 15.74 -12.59 -10.22
N GLU A 173 15.78 -13.55 -9.29
CA GLU A 173 16.48 -14.82 -9.53
C GLU A 173 15.81 -15.63 -10.64
N ILE A 174 14.49 -15.82 -10.55
CA ILE A 174 13.73 -16.52 -11.58
C ILE A 174 13.70 -15.74 -12.91
N LEU A 175 13.88 -14.42 -12.89
CA LEU A 175 13.99 -13.62 -14.10
C LEU A 175 15.25 -13.98 -14.88
N GLU A 176 16.39 -14.00 -14.19
CA GLU A 176 17.67 -14.37 -14.80
C GLU A 176 17.61 -15.80 -15.35
N GLU A 177 17.01 -16.73 -14.60
CA GLU A 177 16.79 -18.11 -15.06
C GLU A 177 15.93 -18.17 -16.33
N LEU A 178 14.79 -17.46 -16.38
CA LEU A 178 13.93 -17.45 -17.57
C LEU A 178 14.64 -16.88 -18.81
N LEU A 179 15.49 -15.87 -18.63
CA LEU A 179 16.32 -15.33 -19.71
C LEU A 179 17.37 -16.36 -20.18
N LEU A 180 18.01 -17.09 -19.26
CA LEU A 180 18.91 -18.21 -19.61
C LEU A 180 18.18 -19.33 -20.35
N LEU A 181 16.92 -19.60 -19.99
CA LEU A 181 16.08 -20.57 -20.69
C LEU A 181 15.63 -20.10 -22.09
N GLY A 182 15.97 -18.87 -22.50
CA GLY A 182 15.69 -18.33 -23.83
C GLY A 182 14.34 -17.65 -23.96
N CYS A 183 13.72 -17.20 -22.86
CA CYS A 183 12.52 -16.38 -22.95
C CYS A 183 12.86 -15.01 -23.55
N ASP A 184 12.23 -14.64 -24.66
CA ASP A 184 12.52 -13.39 -25.34
C ASP A 184 11.93 -12.16 -24.60
N PRO A 185 12.77 -11.21 -24.14
CA PRO A 185 12.31 -9.97 -23.50
C PRO A 185 11.75 -8.94 -24.50
N ALA A 186 11.78 -9.18 -25.81
CA ALA A 186 11.22 -8.29 -26.83
C ALA A 186 9.72 -8.52 -27.09
N VAL A 187 9.14 -9.61 -26.57
CA VAL A 187 7.71 -9.91 -26.72
C VAL A 187 6.88 -8.84 -26.03
N LYS A 188 5.84 -8.37 -26.73
CA LYS A 188 4.88 -7.39 -26.19
C LYS A 188 3.61 -8.08 -25.69
N ASP A 189 3.04 -7.53 -24.62
CA ASP A 189 1.70 -7.85 -24.14
C ASP A 189 0.62 -7.12 -24.97
N ASP A 190 -0.66 -7.32 -24.66
CA ASP A 190 -1.78 -6.70 -25.39
C ASP A 190 -1.80 -5.16 -25.26
N GLU A 191 -1.16 -4.62 -24.22
CA GLU A 191 -0.97 -3.17 -24.06
C GLU A 191 0.23 -2.64 -24.88
N GLY A 192 0.89 -3.51 -25.65
CA GLY A 192 2.06 -3.20 -26.45
C GLY A 192 3.34 -3.01 -25.62
N LYS A 193 3.34 -3.42 -24.35
CA LYS A 193 4.47 -3.24 -23.42
C LYS A 193 5.34 -4.47 -23.40
N VAL A 194 6.64 -4.25 -23.21
CA VAL A 194 7.65 -5.32 -23.03
C VAL A 194 7.88 -5.59 -21.53
N PRO A 195 8.41 -6.77 -21.13
CA PRO A 195 8.67 -7.13 -19.74
C PRO A 195 9.45 -6.07 -18.95
N TYR A 196 10.43 -5.42 -19.57
CA TYR A 196 11.22 -4.36 -18.95
C TYR A 196 10.38 -3.15 -18.52
N GLN A 197 9.38 -2.76 -19.33
CA GLN A 197 8.53 -1.60 -19.05
C GLN A 197 7.56 -1.86 -17.90
N VAL A 198 7.11 -3.11 -17.74
CA VAL A 198 6.23 -3.51 -16.62
C VAL A 198 7.00 -3.89 -15.35
N ALA A 199 8.33 -3.74 -15.34
CA ALA A 199 9.19 -4.06 -14.21
C ALA A 199 8.86 -3.20 -12.97
N GLN A 200 8.57 -3.89 -11.86
CA GLN A 200 8.10 -3.28 -10.61
C GLN A 200 9.13 -2.37 -9.95
N ASN A 201 10.39 -2.83 -9.85
CA ASN A 201 11.43 -2.21 -9.03
C ASN A 201 12.70 -1.94 -9.85
N ARG A 202 13.55 -1.01 -9.35
CA ARG A 202 14.85 -0.69 -9.96
C ARG A 202 15.77 -1.90 -10.06
N THR A 203 15.70 -2.83 -9.10
CA THR A 203 16.52 -4.05 -9.06
C THR A 203 16.24 -4.98 -10.24
N VAL A 204 14.98 -5.19 -10.61
CA VAL A 204 14.61 -5.99 -11.79
C VAL A 204 15.08 -5.34 -13.07
N ARG A 205 14.95 -4.02 -13.19
CA ARG A 205 15.47 -3.29 -14.37
C ARG A 205 16.99 -3.40 -14.48
N GLN A 206 17.69 -3.31 -13.35
CA GLN A 206 19.13 -3.53 -13.29
C GLN A 206 19.50 -4.97 -13.65
N ALA A 207 18.71 -5.96 -13.26
CA ALA A 207 18.92 -7.36 -13.65
C ALA A 207 18.82 -7.56 -15.17
N PHE A 208 17.79 -6.99 -15.82
CA PHE A 208 17.71 -6.98 -17.29
C PHE A 208 18.93 -6.33 -17.94
N SER A 209 19.34 -5.15 -17.48
CA SER A 209 20.50 -4.44 -18.03
C SER A 209 21.82 -5.19 -17.78
N LYS A 210 21.96 -5.83 -16.61
CA LYS A 210 23.13 -6.66 -16.26
C LYS A 210 23.18 -7.91 -17.13
N PHE A 211 22.04 -8.56 -17.34
CA PHE A 211 21.94 -9.72 -18.21
C PHE A 211 22.29 -9.35 -19.66
N ARG A 212 21.77 -8.22 -20.16
CA ARG A 212 22.15 -7.67 -21.48
C ARG A 212 23.66 -7.44 -21.59
N PHE A 213 24.29 -6.88 -20.56
CA PHE A 213 25.74 -6.65 -20.54
C PHE A 213 26.53 -7.96 -20.59
N GLN A 214 26.07 -9.00 -19.89
CA GLN A 214 26.70 -10.32 -19.87
C GLN A 214 26.44 -11.13 -21.16
N HIS A 215 25.31 -10.89 -21.83
CA HIS A 215 24.88 -11.61 -23.02
C HIS A 215 24.45 -10.65 -24.16
N PRO A 216 25.40 -9.92 -24.78
CA PRO A 216 25.07 -8.93 -25.81
C PRO A 216 24.35 -9.50 -27.04
N ASP A 217 24.62 -10.76 -27.40
CA ASP A 217 24.10 -11.37 -28.63
C ASP A 217 22.90 -12.31 -28.40
N ALA A 218 22.43 -12.46 -27.16
CA ALA A 218 21.37 -13.43 -26.84
C ALA A 218 19.98 -13.06 -27.38
N PHE A 219 19.67 -11.76 -27.45
CA PHE A 219 18.35 -11.27 -27.84
C PHE A 219 18.46 -9.99 -28.66
N ASN A 220 17.37 -9.62 -29.34
CA ASN A 220 17.29 -8.32 -30.00
C ASN A 220 16.99 -7.21 -28.98
N TRP A 221 18.06 -6.69 -28.36
CA TRP A 221 17.98 -5.70 -27.30
C TRP A 221 17.38 -4.35 -27.73
N ASN A 222 17.41 -4.04 -29.02
CA ASN A 222 16.80 -2.81 -29.55
C ASN A 222 15.28 -2.87 -29.47
N VAL A 223 14.68 -4.05 -29.69
CA VAL A 223 13.21 -4.23 -29.64
C VAL A 223 12.72 -4.35 -28.19
N SER A 224 13.50 -4.95 -27.29
CA SER A 224 13.14 -5.10 -25.88
C SER A 224 13.26 -3.81 -25.05
N GLN A 225 13.79 -2.73 -25.62
CA GLN A 225 13.92 -1.42 -24.98
C GLN A 225 14.64 -1.44 -23.61
N ILE A 226 15.46 -2.46 -23.37
CA ILE A 226 16.26 -2.58 -22.15
C ILE A 226 17.49 -1.68 -22.32
N PRO A 227 17.67 -0.61 -21.53
CA PRO A 227 18.85 0.23 -21.60
C PRO A 227 20.11 -0.55 -21.26
N GLU A 228 21.23 -0.11 -21.85
CA GLU A 228 22.55 -0.57 -21.44
C GLU A 228 22.80 -0.22 -19.97
N LEU A 229 23.54 -1.08 -19.26
CA LEU A 229 23.78 -0.88 -17.84
C LEU A 229 24.55 0.43 -17.65
N ALA A 230 23.88 1.44 -17.10
CA ALA A 230 24.55 2.67 -16.68
C ALA A 230 25.48 2.34 -15.51
N VAL A 231 26.74 2.03 -15.81
CA VAL A 231 27.79 1.86 -14.82
C VAL A 231 28.05 3.24 -14.21
N MET A 232 27.44 3.49 -13.05
CA MET A 232 27.75 4.68 -12.27
C MET A 232 29.21 4.56 -11.83
N SER A 233 30.02 5.58 -12.10
CA SER A 233 31.41 5.58 -11.67
C SER A 233 31.48 5.50 -10.14
N GLU A 234 32.58 4.94 -9.61
CA GLU A 234 32.78 4.84 -8.15
C GLU A 234 32.60 6.20 -7.46
N GLU A 235 32.98 7.28 -8.12
CA GLU A 235 32.83 8.65 -7.62
C GLU A 235 31.35 9.06 -7.47
N GLN A 236 30.50 8.72 -8.43
CA GLN A 236 29.06 8.99 -8.34
C GLN A 236 28.40 8.18 -7.23
N LEU A 237 28.85 6.93 -7.02
CA LEU A 237 28.38 6.09 -5.92
C LEU A 237 28.73 6.70 -4.56
N ARG A 238 29.98 7.19 -4.40
CA ARG A 238 30.42 7.90 -3.19
C ARG A 238 29.61 9.18 -2.94
N LYS A 239 29.34 9.97 -3.98
CA LYS A 239 28.50 11.18 -3.90
C LYS A 239 27.07 10.86 -3.44
N GLU A 240 26.47 9.77 -3.93
CA GLU A 240 25.11 9.40 -3.54
C GLU A 240 25.03 8.85 -2.10
N VAL A 241 26.03 8.09 -1.67
CA VAL A 241 26.16 7.63 -0.27
C VAL A 241 26.33 8.82 0.67
N GLU A 242 27.18 9.78 0.32
CA GLU A 242 27.41 10.99 1.11
C GLU A 242 26.14 11.83 1.20
N LYS A 243 25.43 12.02 0.08
CA LYS A 243 24.12 12.72 0.06
C LYS A 243 23.11 12.05 0.98
N LYS A 244 23.04 10.70 0.99
CA LYS A 244 22.16 9.94 1.88
C LYS A 244 22.56 10.11 3.35
N ARG A 245 23.86 10.19 3.67
CA ARG A 245 24.37 10.47 5.02
C ARG A 245 23.92 11.84 5.52
N ILE A 246 24.18 12.88 4.72
CA ILE A 246 23.78 14.27 5.03
C ILE A 246 22.26 14.37 5.23
N GLN A 247 21.45 13.70 4.39
CA GLN A 247 19.99 13.69 4.54
C GLN A 247 19.53 13.02 5.85
N ARG A 248 20.18 11.92 6.24
CA ARG A 248 19.88 11.22 7.51
C ARG A 248 20.22 12.07 8.71
N GLU A 249 21.35 12.78 8.69
CA GLU A 249 21.76 13.69 9.76
C GLU A 249 20.80 14.87 9.91
N LYS A 250 20.48 15.57 8.81
CA LYS A 250 19.46 16.64 8.82
C LYS A 250 18.10 16.17 9.35
N LYS A 251 17.69 14.94 9.04
CA LYS A 251 16.44 14.35 9.57
C LYS A 251 16.53 14.10 11.08
N LYS A 252 17.67 13.62 11.58
CA LYS A 252 17.91 13.41 13.02
C LYS A 252 17.89 14.74 13.78
N GLU A 253 18.53 15.78 13.25
CA GLU A 253 18.54 17.11 13.85
C GLU A 253 17.14 17.72 13.93
N ARG A 254 16.38 17.67 12.83
CA ARG A 254 14.97 18.12 12.81
C ARG A 254 14.11 17.39 13.84
N LEU A 255 14.31 16.08 13.99
CA LEU A 255 13.58 15.29 14.98
C LEU A 255 13.96 15.67 16.41
N LYS A 256 15.25 15.90 16.69
CA LYS A 256 15.72 16.38 18.00
C LYS A 256 15.14 17.76 18.32
N ALA A 257 15.20 18.70 17.38
CA ALA A 257 14.62 20.04 17.53
C ALA A 257 13.11 19.98 17.80
N LYS A 258 12.38 19.12 17.08
CA LYS A 258 10.94 18.92 17.29
C LYS A 258 10.63 18.40 18.71
N LYS A 259 11.38 17.42 19.19
CA LYS A 259 11.20 16.87 20.56
C LYS A 259 11.47 17.91 21.64
N ILE A 260 12.50 18.75 21.47
CA ILE A 260 12.82 19.82 22.40
C ILE A 260 11.69 20.86 22.41
N ALA A 261 11.19 21.27 21.23
CA ALA A 261 10.08 22.21 21.11
C ALA A 261 8.78 21.65 21.73
N GLU A 262 8.42 20.39 21.44
CA GLU A 262 7.25 19.72 22.04
C GLU A 262 7.36 19.62 23.57
N HIS A 263 8.56 19.38 24.10
CA HIS A 263 8.77 19.34 25.55
C HIS A 263 8.63 20.72 26.21
N GLN A 264 9.19 21.77 25.58
CA GLN A 264 9.04 23.15 26.04
C GLN A 264 7.58 23.60 26.00
N GLU A 265 6.86 23.30 24.92
CA GLU A 265 5.43 23.60 24.79
C GLU A 265 4.60 22.92 25.89
N ARG A 266 4.91 21.65 26.22
CA ARG A 266 4.23 20.95 27.32
C ARG A 266 4.46 21.62 28.68
N ILE A 267 5.70 22.01 28.98
CA ILE A 267 6.01 22.75 30.22
C ILE A 267 5.23 24.06 30.26
N GLU A 268 5.20 24.81 29.17
CA GLU A 268 4.46 26.08 29.09
C GLU A 268 2.94 25.89 29.25
N GLN A 269 2.37 24.84 28.65
CA GLN A 269 0.96 24.48 28.81
C GLN A 269 0.62 24.10 30.26
N GLU A 270 1.47 23.31 30.92
CA GLU A 270 1.30 22.95 32.33
C GLU A 270 1.36 24.20 33.23
N GLN A 271 2.30 25.11 33.00
CA GLN A 271 2.37 26.40 33.72
C GLN A 271 1.12 27.25 33.47
N ARG A 272 0.67 27.34 32.21
CA ARG A 272 -0.54 28.06 31.83
C ARG A 272 -1.78 27.52 32.54
N GLN A 273 -1.93 26.20 32.61
CA GLN A 273 -3.03 25.55 33.32
C GLN A 273 -2.97 25.80 34.82
N LYS A 274 -1.78 25.69 35.44
CA LYS A 274 -1.57 26.02 36.85
C LYS A 274 -1.98 27.46 37.16
N TYR A 275 -1.58 28.42 36.33
CA TYR A 275 -1.97 29.82 36.50
C TYR A 275 -3.48 30.03 36.35
N LEU A 276 -4.11 29.41 35.35
CA LEU A 276 -5.56 29.54 35.14
C LEU A 276 -6.37 28.97 36.30
N ALA A 277 -5.89 27.90 36.95
CA ALA A 277 -6.52 27.26 38.10
C ALA A 277 -6.48 28.11 39.39
N LEU A 278 -5.62 29.12 39.47
CA LEU A 278 -5.60 30.06 40.60
C LEU A 278 -6.86 30.94 40.62
N SER A 279 -7.36 31.23 41.81
CA SER A 279 -8.43 32.21 42.03
C SER A 279 -7.96 33.64 41.70
N ASP A 280 -8.91 34.55 41.43
CA ASP A 280 -8.59 35.96 41.16
C ASP A 280 -7.79 36.61 42.31
N ARG A 281 -8.06 36.20 43.56
CA ARG A 281 -7.31 36.66 44.74
C ARG A 281 -5.87 36.17 44.72
N GLU A 282 -5.65 34.89 44.42
CA GLU A 282 -4.31 34.30 44.33
C GLU A 282 -3.52 34.86 43.14
N LYS A 283 -4.17 35.10 42.00
CA LYS A 283 -3.55 35.76 40.83
C LYS A 283 -3.08 37.17 41.17
N ARG A 284 -3.89 37.95 41.90
CA ARG A 284 -3.52 39.30 42.36
C ARG A 284 -2.44 39.27 43.45
N ALA A 285 -2.50 38.32 44.38
CA ALA A 285 -1.47 38.11 45.39
C ALA A 285 -0.12 37.77 44.73
N LEU A 286 -0.11 36.88 43.74
CA LEU A 286 1.08 36.53 42.96
C LEU A 286 1.65 37.75 42.20
N ALA A 287 0.79 38.61 41.65
CA ALA A 287 1.23 39.85 41.01
C ALA A 287 1.83 40.85 42.02
N ALA A 288 1.25 40.96 43.22
CA ALA A 288 1.75 41.81 44.30
C ALA A 288 3.08 41.30 44.88
N GLU A 289 3.18 39.99 45.17
CA GLU A 289 4.41 39.33 45.61
C GLU A 289 5.55 39.57 44.62
N ARG A 290 5.26 39.60 43.31
CA ARG A 290 6.27 39.95 42.28
C ARG A 290 6.69 41.40 42.29
N ARG A 291 5.74 42.34 42.42
CA ARG A 291 6.06 43.78 42.54
C ARG A 291 7.00 44.00 43.73
N LEU A 292 6.75 43.30 44.84
CA LEU A 292 7.61 43.31 46.02
C LEU A 292 8.94 42.58 45.81
N ALA A 293 8.94 41.42 45.16
CA ALA A 293 10.14 40.64 44.86
C ALA A 293 11.11 41.37 43.92
N ALA A 294 10.58 42.08 42.90
CA ALA A 294 11.36 42.95 42.02
C ALA A 294 12.02 44.11 42.79
N SER A 295 11.34 44.62 43.83
CA SER A 295 11.88 45.65 44.73
C SER A 295 12.90 45.11 45.75
N LEU A 296 12.91 43.81 46.03
CA LEU A 296 13.68 43.18 47.13
C LEU A 296 14.75 42.18 46.67
N GLN A 297 14.96 41.99 45.36
CA GLN A 297 15.91 41.02 44.78
C GLN A 297 15.79 39.57 45.33
N ARG A 298 14.59 39.14 45.74
CA ARG A 298 14.32 37.75 46.19
C ARG A 298 13.50 36.99 45.14
N ARG A 299 13.71 35.67 44.99
CA ARG A 299 12.94 34.82 44.08
C ARG A 299 11.57 34.47 44.69
N CYS A 300 10.50 34.63 43.90
CA CYS A 300 9.14 34.18 44.26
C CYS A 300 9.07 32.63 44.20
N GLN A 301 8.53 31.97 45.23
CA GLN A 301 8.55 30.50 45.35
C GLN A 301 7.34 29.78 44.74
N ILE A 302 6.26 30.47 44.39
CA ILE A 302 4.99 29.81 44.04
C ILE A 302 4.95 29.34 42.57
N VAL A 303 5.62 30.03 41.65
CA VAL A 303 5.78 29.58 40.25
C VAL A 303 7.15 30.02 39.73
N GLU A 304 8.03 29.06 39.40
CA GLU A 304 9.34 29.35 38.82
C GLU A 304 9.20 30.05 37.47
N ASN A 305 9.71 31.29 37.35
CA ASN A 305 9.82 32.04 36.10
C ASN A 305 8.55 32.29 35.29
N ASP A 306 7.36 32.15 35.86
CA ASP A 306 6.17 32.60 35.17
C ASP A 306 6.22 34.13 35.04
N GLY A 307 6.45 34.65 33.84
CA GLY A 307 6.47 36.08 33.58
C GLY A 307 5.14 36.76 33.90
N SER A 308 5.07 38.07 33.65
CA SER A 308 3.82 38.82 33.62
C SER A 308 2.87 38.10 32.64
N ARG A 309 1.88 37.35 33.13
CA ARG A 309 0.94 36.59 32.30
C ARG A 309 -0.38 37.33 32.23
N CYS A 310 -1.09 37.17 31.12
CA CYS A 310 -2.42 37.72 30.95
C CYS A 310 -3.36 37.15 32.01
N PHE A 311 -4.04 38.04 32.73
CA PHE A 311 -4.97 37.69 33.79
C PHE A 311 -6.09 36.76 33.31
N LYS A 312 -6.51 36.92 32.05
CA LYS A 312 -7.61 36.15 31.44
C LYS A 312 -7.17 34.84 30.80
N CYS A 313 -6.15 34.89 29.94
CA CYS A 313 -5.78 33.73 29.10
C CYS A 313 -4.45 33.07 29.52
N ALA A 314 -3.76 33.61 30.51
CA ALA A 314 -2.48 33.12 31.03
C ALA A 314 -1.33 33.05 30.01
N THR A 315 -1.47 33.64 28.82
CA THR A 315 -0.35 33.81 27.88
C THR A 315 0.68 34.77 28.47
N VAL A 316 1.98 34.52 28.24
CA VAL A 316 3.05 35.45 28.63
C VAL A 316 2.80 36.80 27.96
N LEU A 317 2.81 37.87 28.75
CA LEU A 317 2.52 39.21 28.26
C LEU A 317 3.67 39.70 27.36
N PRO A 318 3.34 40.26 26.19
CA PRO A 318 4.31 41.02 25.42
C PRO A 318 4.72 42.29 26.19
N VAL A 319 5.81 42.93 25.73
CA VAL A 319 6.36 44.17 26.34
C VAL A 319 5.30 45.27 26.46
N THR A 320 4.38 45.35 25.50
CA THR A 320 3.23 46.26 25.50
C THR A 320 1.95 45.48 25.80
N HIS A 321 1.35 45.70 26.97
CA HIS A 321 0.11 45.05 27.40
C HIS A 321 -0.93 46.08 27.88
N PHE A 322 -2.17 45.62 28.04
CA PHE A 322 -3.25 46.45 28.57
C PHE A 322 -3.39 46.28 30.08
N GLU A 323 -3.69 47.35 30.80
CA GLU A 323 -3.91 47.32 32.24
C GLU A 323 -5.32 47.84 32.57
N TYR A 324 -6.00 47.18 33.50
CA TYR A 324 -7.31 47.58 34.01
C TYR A 324 -7.57 47.01 35.40
N CYS A 325 -7.92 47.87 36.36
CA CYS A 325 -8.14 47.51 37.77
C CYS A 325 -6.98 46.66 38.34
N ASP A 326 -5.73 47.11 38.14
CA ASP A 326 -4.48 46.43 38.50
C ASP A 326 -4.23 45.05 37.83
N ASN A 327 -5.12 44.60 36.95
CA ASN A 327 -4.97 43.35 36.19
C ASN A 327 -4.39 43.64 34.80
N HIS A 328 -3.53 42.73 34.32
CA HIS A 328 -2.80 42.90 33.07
C HIS A 328 -3.31 41.93 31.99
N PHE A 329 -3.45 42.39 30.75
CA PHE A 329 -4.06 41.64 29.65
C PHE A 329 -3.23 41.71 28.36
N CYS A 330 -3.08 40.56 27.67
CA CYS A 330 -2.27 40.49 26.45
C CYS A 330 -2.91 41.16 25.22
N SER A 331 -4.23 41.37 25.23
CA SER A 331 -4.98 41.92 24.10
C SER A 331 -6.27 42.60 24.55
N LEU A 332 -6.80 43.49 23.70
CA LEU A 332 -8.11 44.13 23.90
C LEU A 332 -9.23 43.11 24.07
N ALA A 333 -9.20 41.99 23.35
CA ALA A 333 -10.19 40.92 23.49
C ALA A 333 -10.20 40.32 24.91
N CYS A 334 -9.02 40.03 25.47
CA CYS A 334 -8.92 39.53 26.84
C CYS A 334 -9.42 40.54 27.88
N LEU A 335 -9.11 41.83 27.66
CA LEU A 335 -9.60 42.91 28.51
C LEU A 335 -11.12 43.05 28.45
N GLN A 336 -11.70 43.07 27.24
CA GLN A 336 -13.15 43.19 27.04
C GLN A 336 -13.90 42.03 27.66
N GLN A 337 -13.41 40.80 27.47
CA GLN A 337 -14.02 39.61 28.05
C GLN A 337 -14.02 39.66 29.58
N HIS A 338 -12.90 40.06 30.20
CA HIS A 338 -12.85 40.26 31.65
C HIS A 338 -13.84 41.34 32.11
N ARG A 339 -13.96 42.46 31.38
CA ARG A 339 -14.93 43.52 31.73
C ARG A 339 -16.38 43.07 31.63
N GLN A 340 -16.71 42.21 30.67
CA GLN A 340 -18.06 41.65 30.53
C GLN A 340 -18.42 40.75 31.72
N GLU A 341 -17.49 39.86 32.10
CA GLU A 341 -17.67 38.93 33.23
C GLU A 341 -17.67 39.65 34.59
N HIS A 342 -16.92 40.74 34.71
CA HIS A 342 -16.75 41.53 35.92
C HIS A 342 -17.28 42.96 35.70
N SER A 343 -18.51 43.06 35.20
CA SER A 343 -19.16 44.35 35.00
C SER A 343 -19.23 45.10 36.34
N PRO A 344 -18.75 46.35 36.44
CA PRO A 344 -18.84 47.10 37.68
C PRO A 344 -20.31 47.23 38.05
N GLN A 345 -20.68 46.77 39.25
CA GLN A 345 -21.98 47.11 39.81
C GLN A 345 -22.00 48.63 39.94
N LEU A 346 -22.84 49.28 39.14
CA LEU A 346 -23.15 50.70 39.31
C LEU A 346 -23.74 50.86 40.71
N VAL A 347 -22.97 51.45 41.61
CA VAL A 347 -23.45 51.96 42.91
C VAL A 347 -23.71 53.45 42.73
#